data_AF-A0AAV6YX45-F1
#
_entry.id   AF-A0AAV6YX45-F1
#
_cell.length_a   1.000
_cell.length_b   1.000
_cell.length_c   1.000
_cell.angle_alpha   90.00
_cell.angle_beta   90.00
_cell.angle_gamma   90.00
#
_symmetry.space_group_name_H-M   'P 1'
#
loop_
_entity.id
_entity.type
_entity.pdbx_description
1 polymer ?
#
loop_
_entity_poly.entity_id
_entity_poly.type
_entity_poly.pdbx_seq_one_letter_code
_entity_poly.pdbx_strand_id
1 'polypeptide(L)'
;QQLAQLQKEKSEILKNLALYYFTFVDVMEFKDHVCELLNTIDVCQVFFDITVNFDLTKNYLDLIITYTTIMIMLSRIEERKAIIGLYNYSHEMTHGASDREYPRLGQMIVDYENPLKKMMEEFVPHSKSLSDALISLQMVYPRRNLSAEQWRNAQLLSLISAPSTMLNPAQSDTMPCEYLSLDAMEKWIIFGFILCHGILNTDATALNLWKLALQSSSCLSLYRDEVFHIHKAAEDLFVNIRGYNKRINDIRECKEAAISHAGATHRERRKFLRSALKELATVLSDQPGLLGPKALFVFMALSFARDEIIWLLRHADNIPKKVADDFMDK
;
A
#
# COMPACT_ATOMS: atom_id res chain seq x y z
N GLN A 1 -29.52 -28.92 -23.34
CA GLN A 1 -30.63 -28.41 -22.50
C GLN A 1 -30.20 -27.30 -21.55
N GLN A 2 -29.01 -27.34 -20.92
CA GLN A 2 -28.59 -26.34 -19.92
C GLN A 2 -28.43 -24.89 -20.44
N LEU A 3 -28.13 -24.69 -21.73
CA LEU A 3 -27.83 -23.36 -22.31
C LEU A 3 -29.00 -22.78 -23.14
N ALA A 4 -30.19 -23.39 -23.04
CA ALA A 4 -31.35 -23.05 -23.87
C ALA A 4 -31.91 -21.64 -23.57
N GLN A 5 -31.86 -21.20 -22.31
CA GLN A 5 -32.27 -19.85 -21.92
C GLN A 5 -31.24 -18.81 -22.38
N LEU A 6 -29.95 -19.13 -22.23
CA LEU A 6 -28.83 -18.26 -22.59
C LEU A 6 -28.83 -17.93 -24.09
N GLN A 7 -29.17 -18.89 -24.95
CA GLN A 7 -29.31 -18.66 -26.40
C GLN A 7 -30.36 -17.60 -26.75
N LYS A 8 -31.42 -17.45 -25.94
CA LYS A 8 -32.48 -16.46 -26.16
C LYS A 8 -32.07 -15.06 -25.73
N GLU A 9 -31.20 -14.96 -24.74
CA GLU A 9 -30.79 -13.69 -24.09
C GLU A 9 -29.39 -13.22 -24.51
N LYS A 10 -28.71 -13.92 -25.44
CA LYS A 10 -27.32 -13.66 -25.82
C LYS A 10 -27.02 -12.20 -26.22
N SER A 11 -27.94 -11.51 -26.88
CA SER A 11 -27.76 -10.10 -27.26
C SER A 11 -27.79 -9.16 -26.06
N GLU A 12 -28.66 -9.42 -25.08
CA GLU A 12 -28.74 -8.65 -23.84
C GLU A 12 -27.53 -8.93 -22.94
N ILE A 13 -27.07 -10.18 -22.87
CA ILE A 13 -25.85 -10.54 -22.13
C ILE A 13 -24.63 -9.81 -22.69
N LEU A 14 -24.45 -9.82 -24.02
CA LEU A 14 -23.35 -9.08 -24.64
C LEU A 14 -23.41 -7.59 -24.33
N LYS A 15 -24.58 -6.97 -24.45
CA LYS A 15 -24.77 -5.55 -24.17
C LYS A 15 -24.49 -5.18 -22.72
N ASN A 16 -25.01 -5.97 -21.77
CA ASN A 16 -24.98 -5.62 -20.35
C ASN A 16 -23.66 -6.02 -19.68
N LEU A 17 -22.99 -7.09 -20.13
CA LEU A 17 -21.71 -7.53 -19.57
C LEU A 17 -20.49 -6.93 -20.27
N ALA A 18 -20.65 -6.28 -21.43
CA ALA A 18 -19.55 -5.64 -22.16
C ALA A 18 -18.71 -4.72 -21.26
N LEU A 19 -19.37 -3.86 -20.46
CA LEU A 19 -18.67 -2.92 -19.58
C LEU A 19 -17.71 -3.64 -18.63
N TYR A 20 -18.18 -4.69 -17.95
CA TYR A 20 -17.35 -5.45 -17.01
C TYR A 20 -16.30 -6.29 -17.72
N TYR A 21 -16.66 -6.93 -18.83
CA TYR A 21 -15.72 -7.72 -19.63
C TYR A 21 -14.52 -6.88 -20.09
N PHE A 22 -14.78 -5.74 -20.73
CA PHE A 22 -13.71 -4.86 -21.22
C PHE A 22 -12.95 -4.19 -20.09
N THR A 23 -13.56 -3.97 -18.92
CA THR A 23 -12.79 -3.56 -17.72
C THR A 23 -11.76 -4.61 -17.32
N PHE A 24 -12.08 -5.90 -17.40
CA PHE A 24 -11.11 -6.96 -17.11
C PHE A 24 -10.02 -7.08 -18.19
N VAL A 25 -10.37 -6.79 -19.45
CA VAL A 25 -9.40 -6.67 -20.56
C VAL A 25 -8.42 -5.53 -20.28
N ASP A 26 -8.91 -4.35 -19.89
CA ASP A 26 -8.06 -3.20 -19.56
C ASP A 26 -7.10 -3.49 -18.39
N VAL A 27 -7.56 -4.25 -17.38
CA VAL A 27 -6.69 -4.71 -16.28
C VAL A 27 -5.59 -5.65 -16.78
N MET A 28 -5.90 -6.54 -17.72
CA MET A 28 -4.92 -7.42 -18.34
C MET A 28 -3.90 -6.63 -19.16
N GLU A 29 -4.34 -5.68 -19.99
CA GLU A 29 -3.45 -4.84 -20.77
C GLU A 29 -2.57 -3.97 -19.88
N PHE A 30 -3.13 -3.38 -18.82
CA PHE A 30 -2.36 -2.66 -17.80
C PHE A 30 -1.26 -3.53 -17.21
N LYS A 31 -1.58 -4.77 -16.81
CA LYS A 31 -0.60 -5.75 -16.30
C LYS A 31 0.53 -5.96 -17.31
N ASP A 32 0.22 -6.14 -18.59
CA ASP A 32 1.23 -6.40 -19.62
C ASP A 32 2.21 -5.21 -19.76
N HIS A 33 1.69 -3.98 -19.79
CA HIS A 33 2.52 -2.77 -19.84
C HIS A 33 3.40 -2.62 -18.57
N VAL A 34 2.85 -2.95 -17.39
CA VAL A 34 3.61 -2.95 -16.14
C VAL A 34 4.76 -3.96 -16.22
N CYS A 35 4.49 -5.21 -16.59
CA CYS A 35 5.52 -6.25 -16.71
C CYS A 35 6.62 -5.84 -17.71
N GLU A 36 6.25 -5.27 -18.87
CA GLU A 36 7.21 -4.78 -19.86
C GLU A 36 8.12 -3.67 -19.29
N LEU A 37 7.53 -2.71 -18.57
CA LEU A 37 8.28 -1.63 -17.94
C LEU A 37 9.22 -2.15 -16.83
N LEU A 38 8.74 -3.07 -15.97
CA LEU A 38 9.57 -3.67 -14.92
C LEU A 38 10.78 -4.42 -15.51
N ASN A 39 10.56 -5.19 -16.58
CA ASN A 39 11.64 -5.86 -17.30
C ASN A 39 12.65 -4.86 -17.89
N THR A 40 12.16 -3.74 -18.43
CA THR A 40 13.03 -2.68 -18.96
C THR A 40 13.88 -2.05 -17.85
N ILE A 41 13.29 -1.77 -16.69
CA ILE A 41 13.99 -1.23 -15.51
C ILE A 41 15.09 -2.17 -15.04
N ASP A 42 14.83 -3.49 -15.02
CA ASP A 42 15.84 -4.48 -14.64
C ASP A 42 17.02 -4.50 -15.61
N VAL A 43 16.74 -4.47 -16.93
CA VAL A 43 17.79 -4.40 -17.95
C VAL A 43 18.62 -3.12 -17.82
N CYS A 44 17.97 -2.00 -17.49
CA CYS A 44 18.65 -0.72 -17.27
C CYS A 44 19.45 -0.66 -15.96
N GLN A 45 19.29 -1.63 -15.05
CA GLN A 45 19.95 -1.65 -13.73
C GLN A 45 19.83 -0.32 -13.00
N VAL A 46 18.61 0.22 -12.98
CA VAL A 46 18.32 1.55 -12.45
C VAL A 46 18.71 1.64 -10.97
N PHE A 47 19.44 2.70 -10.61
CA PHE A 47 19.72 3.04 -9.22
C PHE A 47 18.48 3.67 -8.58
N PHE A 48 18.04 3.16 -7.43
CA PHE A 48 16.90 3.69 -6.68
C PHE A 48 17.33 4.13 -5.27
N ASP A 49 17.02 5.39 -4.94
CA ASP A 49 17.17 5.94 -3.59
C ASP A 49 16.12 7.03 -3.37
N ILE A 50 15.20 6.79 -2.43
CA ILE A 50 14.10 7.71 -2.12
C ILE A 50 14.60 9.10 -1.68
N THR A 51 15.83 9.20 -1.18
CA THR A 51 16.44 10.46 -0.73
C THR A 51 17.17 11.22 -1.84
N VAL A 52 17.38 10.59 -3.00
CA VAL A 52 18.12 11.16 -4.13
C VAL A 52 17.21 11.35 -5.34
N ASN A 53 16.73 10.26 -5.94
CA ASN A 53 15.84 10.28 -7.10
C ASN A 53 14.40 9.97 -6.66
N PHE A 54 13.89 10.84 -5.78
CA PHE A 54 12.59 10.71 -5.11
C PHE A 54 11.47 10.34 -6.07
N ASP A 55 11.26 11.11 -7.15
CA ASP A 55 10.15 10.89 -8.07
C ASP A 55 10.26 9.53 -8.78
N LEU A 56 11.47 9.14 -9.20
CA LEU A 56 11.71 7.87 -9.86
C LEU A 56 11.42 6.69 -8.92
N THR A 57 12.00 6.74 -7.71
CA THR A 57 11.82 5.70 -6.69
C THR A 57 10.36 5.61 -6.23
N LYS A 58 9.71 6.75 -5.99
CA LYS A 58 8.31 6.81 -5.60
C LYS A 58 7.40 6.24 -6.69
N ASN A 59 7.53 6.67 -7.94
CA ASN A 59 6.66 6.20 -9.03
C ASN A 59 6.86 4.70 -9.28
N TYR A 60 8.09 4.20 -9.16
CA TYR A 60 8.38 2.77 -9.26
C TYR A 60 7.67 1.95 -8.17
N LEU A 61 7.80 2.36 -6.90
CA LEU A 61 7.14 1.68 -5.78
C LEU A 61 5.61 1.80 -5.87
N ASP A 62 5.09 2.97 -6.24
CA ASP A 62 3.65 3.20 -6.44
C ASP A 62 3.07 2.31 -7.53
N LEU A 63 3.77 2.14 -8.66
CA LEU A 63 3.32 1.28 -9.75
C LEU A 63 3.25 -0.19 -9.31
N ILE A 64 4.28 -0.68 -8.62
CA ILE A 64 4.32 -2.06 -8.11
C ILE A 64 3.19 -2.31 -7.11
N ILE A 65 2.95 -1.38 -6.19
CA ILE A 65 1.88 -1.53 -5.20
C ILE A 65 0.50 -1.37 -5.84
N THR A 66 0.35 -0.48 -6.83
CA THR A 66 -0.89 -0.36 -7.60
C THR A 66 -1.19 -1.66 -8.33
N TYR A 67 -0.22 -2.23 -9.03
CA TYR A 67 -0.33 -3.54 -9.67
C TYR A 67 -0.73 -4.62 -8.66
N THR A 68 -0.01 -4.74 -7.55
CA THR A 68 -0.28 -5.73 -6.49
C THR A 68 -1.70 -5.59 -5.94
N THR A 69 -2.12 -4.38 -5.59
CA THR A 69 -3.44 -4.14 -5.01
C THR A 69 -4.57 -4.36 -6.01
N ILE A 70 -4.38 -4.02 -7.29
CA ILE A 70 -5.34 -4.33 -8.37
C ILE A 70 -5.53 -5.85 -8.50
N MET A 71 -4.45 -6.64 -8.50
CA MET A 71 -4.58 -8.10 -8.63
C MET A 71 -5.25 -8.74 -7.39
N ILE A 72 -4.97 -8.23 -6.19
CA ILE A 72 -5.67 -8.67 -4.98
C ILE A 72 -7.15 -8.30 -5.06
N MET A 73 -7.48 -7.09 -5.49
CA MET A 73 -8.88 -6.65 -5.69
C MET A 73 -9.60 -7.51 -6.73
N LEU A 74 -8.95 -7.82 -7.84
CA LEU A 74 -9.48 -8.73 -8.86
C LEU A 74 -9.79 -10.11 -8.29
N SER A 75 -8.92 -10.66 -7.43
CA SER A 75 -9.15 -11.97 -6.81
C SER A 75 -10.37 -12.00 -5.87
N ARG A 76 -10.80 -10.85 -5.33
CA ARG A 76 -11.99 -10.73 -4.47
C ARG A 76 -13.30 -10.69 -5.23
N ILE A 77 -13.27 -10.48 -6.55
CA ILE A 77 -14.46 -10.51 -7.38
C ILE A 77 -14.80 -11.98 -7.66
N GLU A 78 -15.59 -12.61 -6.80
CA GLU A 78 -15.93 -14.05 -6.89
C GLU A 78 -16.59 -14.40 -8.23
N GLU A 79 -17.46 -13.53 -8.72
CA GLU A 79 -18.22 -13.71 -9.98
C GLU A 79 -17.42 -13.43 -11.25
N ARG A 80 -16.12 -13.08 -11.17
CA ARG A 80 -15.31 -12.69 -12.34
C ARG A 80 -15.29 -13.78 -13.43
N LYS A 81 -15.17 -15.06 -13.05
CA LYS A 81 -15.16 -16.20 -13.99
C LYS A 81 -16.53 -16.33 -14.68
N ALA A 82 -17.63 -16.13 -13.96
CA ALA A 82 -18.98 -16.19 -14.50
C ALA A 82 -19.23 -15.04 -15.49
N ILE A 83 -18.87 -13.81 -15.12
CA ILE A 83 -19.03 -12.63 -15.99
C ILE A 83 -18.27 -12.82 -17.31
N ILE A 84 -16.98 -13.18 -17.22
CA ILE A 84 -16.10 -13.35 -18.39
C ILE A 84 -16.59 -14.52 -19.27
N GLY A 85 -16.99 -15.64 -18.65
CA GLY A 85 -17.49 -16.81 -19.36
C GLY A 85 -18.84 -16.57 -20.06
N LEU A 86 -19.79 -15.91 -19.39
CA LEU A 86 -21.11 -15.59 -19.95
C LEU A 86 -21.01 -14.64 -21.15
N TYR A 87 -20.15 -13.62 -21.06
CA TYR A 87 -19.89 -12.72 -22.17
C TYR A 87 -19.30 -13.47 -23.35
N ASN A 88 -18.22 -14.24 -23.14
CA ASN A 88 -17.57 -14.98 -24.23
C ASN A 88 -18.47 -16.03 -24.87
N TYR A 89 -19.23 -16.78 -24.07
CA TYR A 89 -20.16 -17.77 -24.58
C TYR A 89 -21.25 -17.13 -25.45
N SER A 90 -21.79 -15.99 -25.02
CA SER A 90 -22.76 -15.22 -25.81
C SER A 90 -22.13 -14.63 -27.10
N HIS A 91 -20.85 -14.25 -27.03
CA HIS A 91 -20.08 -13.78 -28.18
C HIS A 91 -19.91 -14.90 -29.22
N GLU A 92 -19.50 -16.09 -28.80
CA GLU A 92 -19.34 -17.26 -29.66
C GLU A 92 -20.65 -17.68 -30.32
N MET A 93 -21.76 -17.67 -29.57
CA MET A 93 -23.10 -17.95 -30.12
C MET A 93 -23.63 -16.91 -31.12
N THR A 94 -23.04 -15.71 -31.13
CA THR A 94 -23.48 -14.60 -31.99
C THR A 94 -22.59 -14.46 -33.21
N HIS A 95 -21.27 -14.58 -33.03
CA HIS A 95 -20.27 -14.33 -34.07
C HIS A 95 -19.59 -15.62 -34.58
N GLY A 96 -19.87 -16.78 -33.99
CA GLY A 96 -19.31 -18.07 -34.38
C GLY A 96 -17.89 -18.34 -33.87
N ALA A 97 -17.32 -17.44 -33.04
CA ALA A 97 -16.00 -17.59 -32.43
C ALA A 97 -15.93 -16.86 -31.08
N SER A 98 -15.04 -17.33 -30.20
CA SER A 98 -14.70 -16.63 -28.95
C SER A 98 -14.22 -15.21 -29.21
N ASP A 99 -14.37 -14.34 -28.21
CA ASP A 99 -13.77 -13.00 -28.23
C ASP A 99 -12.24 -13.11 -28.34
N ARG A 100 -11.62 -12.14 -29.04
CA ARG A 100 -10.18 -12.11 -29.32
C ARG A 100 -9.33 -12.16 -28.05
N GLU A 101 -9.74 -11.47 -27.00
CA GLU A 101 -8.97 -11.33 -25.77
C GLU A 101 -9.26 -12.45 -24.76
N TYR A 102 -10.37 -13.18 -24.93
CA TYR A 102 -10.81 -14.21 -24.00
C TYR A 102 -9.73 -15.27 -23.65
N PRO A 103 -8.95 -15.82 -24.60
CA PRO A 103 -7.96 -16.84 -24.26
C PRO A 103 -6.89 -16.33 -23.28
N ARG A 104 -6.39 -15.10 -23.51
CA ARG A 104 -5.38 -14.47 -22.65
C ARG A 104 -5.98 -14.02 -21.33
N LEU A 105 -7.19 -13.45 -21.37
CA LEU A 105 -7.90 -12.98 -20.19
C LEU A 105 -8.24 -14.15 -19.25
N GLY A 106 -8.78 -15.24 -19.80
CA GLY A 106 -9.07 -16.45 -19.06
C GLY A 106 -7.82 -17.03 -18.40
N GLN A 107 -6.69 -17.03 -19.10
CA GLN A 107 -5.41 -17.48 -18.55
C GLN A 107 -4.96 -16.61 -17.38
N MET A 108 -5.01 -15.28 -17.51
CA MET A 108 -4.67 -14.35 -16.41
C MET A 108 -5.54 -14.60 -15.17
N ILE A 109 -6.85 -14.80 -15.35
CA ILE A 109 -7.78 -15.01 -14.23
C ILE A 109 -7.46 -16.28 -13.44
N VAL A 110 -6.97 -17.33 -14.12
CA VAL A 110 -6.53 -18.58 -13.49
C VAL A 110 -5.16 -18.42 -12.85
N ASP A 111 -4.19 -17.82 -13.55
CA ASP A 111 -2.82 -17.68 -13.06
C ASP A 111 -2.74 -16.84 -11.77
N TYR A 112 -3.57 -15.79 -11.67
CA TYR A 112 -3.63 -14.91 -10.50
C TYR A 112 -4.81 -15.24 -9.56
N GLU A 113 -5.30 -16.48 -9.56
CA GLU A 113 -6.31 -16.92 -8.59
C GLU A 113 -5.80 -16.80 -7.14
N ASN A 114 -4.49 -17.03 -6.94
CA ASN A 114 -3.77 -16.61 -5.74
C ASN A 114 -2.72 -15.54 -6.13
N PRO A 115 -3.09 -14.24 -6.11
CA PRO A 115 -2.31 -13.19 -6.77
C PRO A 115 -0.93 -13.02 -6.12
N LEU A 116 -0.86 -12.94 -4.78
CA LEU A 116 0.43 -12.74 -4.11
C LEU A 116 1.39 -13.92 -4.33
N LYS A 117 0.89 -15.16 -4.32
CA LYS A 117 1.73 -16.33 -4.63
C LYS A 117 2.31 -16.25 -6.04
N LYS A 118 1.47 -15.95 -7.04
CA LYS A 118 1.92 -15.80 -8.43
C LYS A 118 2.92 -14.66 -8.59
N MET A 119 2.64 -13.52 -7.96
CA MET A 119 3.49 -12.34 -8.04
C MET A 119 4.85 -12.54 -7.34
N MET A 120 4.91 -13.31 -6.24
CA MET A 120 6.20 -13.66 -5.62
C MET A 120 7.12 -14.42 -6.57
N GLU A 121 6.57 -15.31 -7.41
CA GLU A 121 7.33 -16.03 -8.44
C GLU A 121 7.72 -15.10 -9.61
N GLU A 122 6.82 -14.20 -10.01
CA GLU A 122 7.05 -13.22 -11.08
C GLU A 122 8.09 -12.15 -10.71
N PHE A 123 8.18 -11.76 -9.44
CA PHE A 123 9.09 -10.71 -8.96
C PHE A 123 10.50 -11.19 -8.61
N VAL A 124 10.81 -12.47 -8.85
CA VAL A 124 12.17 -13.00 -8.70
C VAL A 124 13.21 -12.20 -9.52
N PRO A 125 13.05 -11.96 -10.84
CA PRO A 125 13.98 -11.10 -11.60
C PRO A 125 14.04 -9.66 -11.08
N HIS A 126 12.90 -9.11 -10.65
CA HIS A 126 12.74 -7.74 -10.15
C HIS A 126 13.31 -7.53 -8.72
N SER A 127 13.76 -8.59 -8.06
CA SER A 127 14.09 -8.55 -6.64
C SER A 127 15.24 -7.60 -6.31
N LYS A 128 16.23 -7.45 -7.20
CA LYS A 128 17.37 -6.55 -6.97
C LYS A 128 16.93 -5.08 -6.96
N SER A 129 16.32 -4.61 -8.04
CA SER A 129 15.85 -3.23 -8.19
C SER A 129 14.81 -2.86 -7.13
N LEU A 130 13.88 -3.77 -6.84
CA LEU A 130 12.86 -3.57 -5.80
C LEU A 130 13.47 -3.51 -4.38
N SER A 131 14.39 -4.42 -4.03
CA SER A 131 15.01 -4.39 -2.70
C SER A 131 15.86 -3.14 -2.48
N ASP A 132 16.61 -2.67 -3.47
CA ASP A 132 17.38 -1.42 -3.38
C ASP A 132 16.46 -0.23 -3.06
N ALA A 133 15.37 -0.09 -3.82
CA ALA A 133 14.37 0.96 -3.63
C ALA A 133 13.77 0.91 -2.22
N LEU A 134 13.39 -0.27 -1.73
CA LEU A 134 12.78 -0.45 -0.41
C LEU A 134 13.78 -0.22 0.73
N ILE A 135 15.03 -0.67 0.59
CA ILE A 135 16.08 -0.47 1.60
C ILE A 135 16.39 1.02 1.76
N SER A 136 16.32 1.83 0.69
CA SER A 136 16.50 3.29 0.80
C SER A 136 15.47 3.95 1.75
N LEU A 137 14.30 3.34 1.95
CA LEU A 137 13.28 3.81 2.92
C LEU A 137 13.77 3.72 4.37
N GLN A 138 14.84 2.98 4.67
CA GLN A 138 15.48 2.95 5.99
C GLN A 138 15.89 4.36 6.48
N MET A 139 16.21 5.27 5.55
CA MET A 139 16.58 6.66 5.87
C MET A 139 15.39 7.56 6.20
N VAL A 140 14.15 7.10 5.96
CA VAL A 140 12.93 7.91 6.08
C VAL A 140 11.91 7.26 7.00
N TYR A 141 11.52 6.01 6.74
CA TYR A 141 10.39 5.36 7.43
C TYR A 141 10.58 5.25 8.94
N PRO A 142 11.74 4.78 9.47
CA PRO A 142 11.92 4.65 10.92
C PRO A 142 11.85 6.00 11.65
N ARG A 143 12.46 7.05 11.10
CA ARG A 143 12.44 8.41 11.70
C ARG A 143 11.07 9.11 11.56
N ARG A 144 10.24 8.70 10.60
CA ARG A 144 8.86 9.17 10.43
C ARG A 144 7.87 8.39 11.28
N ASN A 145 8.16 7.13 11.60
CA ASN A 145 7.31 6.23 12.38
C ASN A 145 7.59 6.26 13.90
N LEU A 146 7.87 7.44 14.47
CA LEU A 146 8.20 7.59 15.90
C LEU A 146 6.95 7.68 16.80
N SER A 147 7.13 7.47 18.10
CA SER A 147 6.05 7.61 19.09
C SER A 147 5.74 9.08 19.39
N ALA A 148 4.57 9.35 19.96
CA ALA A 148 4.19 10.68 20.41
C ALA A 148 5.10 11.23 21.53
N GLU A 149 5.73 10.36 22.32
CA GLU A 149 6.74 10.78 23.31
C GLU A 149 8.00 11.30 22.63
N GLN A 150 8.49 10.59 21.61
CA GLN A 150 9.64 11.03 20.83
C GLN A 150 9.35 12.35 20.08
N TRP A 151 8.12 12.51 19.55
CA TRP A 151 7.69 13.76 18.94
C TRP A 151 7.67 14.93 19.93
N ARG A 152 7.24 14.70 21.18
CA ARG A 152 7.31 15.70 22.26
C ARG A 152 8.75 16.08 22.59
N ASN A 153 9.63 15.09 22.73
CA ASN A 153 11.05 15.32 23.02
C ASN A 153 11.74 16.13 21.92
N ALA A 154 11.35 15.93 20.66
CA ALA A 154 11.84 16.70 19.52
C ALA A 154 11.11 18.04 19.30
N GLN A 155 10.08 18.35 20.10
CA GLN A 155 9.19 19.52 19.90
C GLN A 155 8.69 19.65 18.45
N LEU A 156 8.32 18.50 17.86
CA LEU A 156 7.96 18.38 16.45
C LEU A 156 6.84 19.37 16.07
N LEU A 157 7.01 20.07 14.93
CA LEU A 157 6.11 21.11 14.39
C LEU A 157 5.97 22.40 15.22
N SER A 158 6.66 22.56 16.35
CA SER A 158 6.58 23.82 17.10
C SER A 158 7.31 24.95 16.38
N LEU A 159 6.63 26.10 16.27
CA LEU A 159 7.21 27.35 15.73
C LEU A 159 7.82 28.24 16.82
N ILE A 160 7.49 27.96 18.08
CA ILE A 160 7.83 28.81 19.24
C ILE A 160 8.88 28.16 20.17
N SER A 161 9.27 26.91 19.90
CA SER A 161 10.34 26.23 20.63
C SER A 161 11.69 26.97 20.54
N ALA A 162 11.98 27.56 19.38
CA ALA A 162 13.16 28.39 19.14
C ALA A 162 12.78 29.71 18.43
N PRO A 163 12.29 30.72 19.17
CA PRO A 163 11.74 31.95 18.59
C PRO A 163 12.70 32.71 17.67
N SER A 164 14.01 32.63 17.93
CA SER A 164 15.06 33.23 17.09
C SER A 164 15.12 32.66 15.67
N THR A 165 14.54 31.47 15.44
CA THR A 165 14.55 30.77 14.14
C THR A 165 13.23 30.88 13.38
N MET A 166 12.30 31.69 13.87
CA MET A 166 10.95 31.83 13.32
C MET A 166 10.96 32.35 11.87
N LEU A 167 11.94 33.18 11.50
CA LEU A 167 12.12 33.68 10.15
C LEU A 167 12.94 32.75 9.25
N ASN A 168 13.64 31.77 9.83
CA ASN A 168 14.48 30.86 9.05
C ASN A 168 13.61 29.86 8.27
N PRO A 169 13.97 29.54 7.01
CA PRO A 169 13.23 28.55 6.25
C PRO A 169 13.31 27.17 6.93
N ALA A 170 12.17 26.51 7.09
CA ALA A 170 12.11 25.09 7.47
C ALA A 170 12.49 24.26 6.24
N GLN A 171 13.63 23.58 6.30
CA GLN A 171 14.18 22.83 5.18
C GLN A 171 14.91 21.57 5.63
N SER A 172 14.93 20.57 4.76
CA SER A 172 15.80 19.40 4.84
C SER A 172 16.30 19.04 3.44
N ASP A 173 17.40 18.30 3.34
CA ASP A 173 17.91 17.82 2.04
C ASP A 173 16.96 16.80 1.38
N THR A 174 15.93 16.34 2.12
CA THR A 174 14.93 15.38 1.65
C THR A 174 13.52 15.95 1.80
N MET A 175 13.31 17.21 1.42
CA MET A 175 12.01 17.92 1.48
C MET A 175 10.78 17.04 1.17
N PRO A 176 10.69 16.33 0.02
CA PRO A 176 9.49 15.55 -0.31
C PRO A 176 9.27 14.36 0.62
N CYS A 177 10.32 13.84 1.25
CA CYS A 177 10.25 12.76 2.23
C CYS A 177 9.65 13.21 3.57
N GLU A 178 9.68 14.50 3.90
CA GLU A 178 9.17 14.99 5.19
C GLU A 178 7.65 14.94 5.30
N TYR A 179 6.93 15.05 4.18
CA TYR A 179 5.48 14.99 4.12
C TYR A 179 4.95 13.83 3.28
N LEU A 180 5.82 12.95 2.77
CA LEU A 180 5.40 11.68 2.18
C LEU A 180 4.55 10.89 3.19
N SER A 181 3.43 10.35 2.72
CA SER A 181 2.48 9.61 3.56
C SER A 181 3.12 8.37 4.17
N LEU A 182 3.02 8.24 5.49
CA LEU A 182 3.47 7.07 6.21
C LEU A 182 2.67 5.82 5.81
N ASP A 183 1.38 6.00 5.53
CA ASP A 183 0.48 4.94 5.05
C ASP A 183 0.92 4.36 3.70
N ALA A 184 1.36 5.23 2.76
CA ALA A 184 1.90 4.80 1.48
C ALA A 184 3.21 4.01 1.66
N MET A 185 4.14 4.53 2.47
CA MET A 185 5.41 3.85 2.76
C MET A 185 5.20 2.49 3.43
N GLU A 186 4.25 2.39 4.35
CA GLU A 186 3.90 1.13 5.02
C GLU A 186 3.42 0.08 4.00
N LYS A 187 2.56 0.47 3.04
CA LYS A 187 2.14 -0.40 1.93
C LYS A 187 3.31 -0.83 1.05
N TRP A 188 4.21 0.10 0.70
CA TRP A 188 5.42 -0.22 -0.08
C TRP A 188 6.28 -1.26 0.63
N ILE A 189 6.55 -1.06 1.92
CA ILE A 189 7.40 -1.96 2.72
C ILE A 189 6.74 -3.34 2.86
N ILE A 190 5.46 -3.40 3.24
CA ILE A 190 4.79 -4.67 3.52
C ILE A 190 4.66 -5.53 2.26
N PHE A 191 4.09 -4.99 1.18
CA PHE A 191 3.92 -5.74 -0.07
C PHE A 191 5.24 -5.93 -0.80
N GLY A 192 6.08 -4.89 -0.87
CA GLY A 192 7.34 -4.93 -1.59
C GLY A 192 8.27 -6.05 -1.09
N PHE A 193 8.45 -6.17 0.23
CA PHE A 193 9.26 -7.25 0.79
C PHE A 193 8.60 -8.64 0.74
N ILE A 194 7.28 -8.74 0.58
CA ILE A 194 6.64 -10.02 0.23
C ILE A 194 7.02 -10.40 -1.20
N LEU A 195 6.99 -9.46 -2.14
CA LEU A 195 7.33 -9.71 -3.54
C LEU A 195 8.80 -10.11 -3.74
N CYS A 196 9.74 -9.44 -3.06
CA CYS A 196 11.17 -9.80 -3.08
C CYS A 196 11.61 -10.59 -1.83
N HIS A 197 10.76 -11.52 -1.36
CA HIS A 197 10.92 -12.21 -0.07
C HIS A 197 12.27 -12.88 0.19
N GLY A 198 13.06 -13.23 -0.84
CA GLY A 198 14.43 -13.74 -0.68
C GLY A 198 15.30 -12.83 0.19
N ILE A 199 15.14 -11.51 0.07
CA ILE A 199 15.94 -10.52 0.80
C ILE A 199 15.71 -10.56 2.31
N LEU A 200 14.52 -10.98 2.77
CA LEU A 200 14.18 -11.08 4.19
C LEU A 200 15.03 -12.14 4.94
N ASN A 201 15.65 -13.06 4.23
CA ASN A 201 16.55 -14.07 4.82
C ASN A 201 18.02 -13.67 4.76
N THR A 202 18.39 -12.75 3.87
CA THR A 202 19.79 -12.39 3.60
C THR A 202 20.17 -11.01 4.14
N ASP A 203 19.22 -10.09 4.28
CA ASP A 203 19.46 -8.71 4.72
C ASP A 203 18.68 -8.39 6.00
N ALA A 204 19.42 -8.07 7.06
CA ALA A 204 18.85 -7.71 8.36
C ALA A 204 18.14 -6.35 8.34
N THR A 205 18.59 -5.40 7.52
CA THR A 205 17.96 -4.09 7.36
C THR A 205 16.57 -4.26 6.76
N ALA A 206 16.47 -5.04 5.68
CA ALA A 206 15.18 -5.34 5.04
C ALA A 206 14.22 -6.02 6.02
N LEU A 207 14.70 -7.03 6.76
CA LEU A 207 13.88 -7.73 7.75
C LEU A 207 13.39 -6.78 8.87
N ASN A 208 14.28 -5.97 9.45
CA ASN A 208 13.92 -5.06 10.52
C ASN A 208 12.92 -3.99 10.05
N LEU A 209 13.10 -3.48 8.83
CA LEU A 209 12.20 -2.50 8.24
C LEU A 209 10.81 -3.12 8.00
N TRP A 210 10.76 -4.36 7.50
CA TRP A 210 9.52 -5.10 7.33
C TRP A 210 8.82 -5.38 8.67
N LYS A 211 9.55 -5.86 9.69
CA LYS A 211 9.01 -6.08 11.04
C LYS A 211 8.46 -4.79 11.66
N LEU A 212 9.15 -3.66 11.50
CA LEU A 212 8.67 -2.37 11.99
C LEU A 212 7.31 -1.98 11.37
N ALA A 213 7.13 -2.21 10.06
CA ALA A 213 5.85 -2.00 9.39
C ALA A 213 4.78 -2.99 9.87
N LEU A 214 5.11 -4.28 10.02
CA LEU A 214 4.19 -5.29 10.54
C LEU A 214 3.71 -5.01 11.98
N GLN A 215 4.48 -4.29 12.78
CA GLN A 215 4.10 -3.90 14.15
C GLN A 215 3.22 -2.64 14.19
N SER A 216 3.12 -1.90 13.09
CA SER A 216 2.47 -0.59 13.03
C SER A 216 0.98 -0.68 12.67
N SER A 217 0.58 -1.68 11.88
CA SER A 217 -0.81 -1.88 11.46
C SER A 217 -1.25 -3.34 11.53
N SER A 218 -2.55 -3.56 11.72
CA SER A 218 -3.20 -4.89 11.61
C SER A 218 -3.82 -5.13 10.23
N CYS A 219 -4.22 -4.05 9.54
CA CYS A 219 -4.70 -4.09 8.17
C CYS A 219 -4.21 -2.87 7.36
N LEU A 220 -4.12 -3.04 6.04
CA LEU A 220 -3.82 -1.99 5.07
C LEU A 220 -5.05 -1.71 4.20
N SER A 221 -5.17 -0.50 3.66
CA SER A 221 -6.14 -0.23 2.58
C SER A 221 -5.59 -0.75 1.26
N LEU A 222 -6.31 -1.66 0.61
CA LEU A 222 -6.07 -1.99 -0.80
C LEU A 222 -6.45 -0.79 -1.64
N TYR A 223 -7.73 -0.42 -1.58
CA TYR A 223 -8.29 0.76 -2.19
C TYR A 223 -9.54 1.20 -1.41
N ARG A 224 -9.58 2.46 -0.96
CA ARG A 224 -10.68 3.00 -0.13
C ARG A 224 -10.90 2.14 1.13
N ASP A 225 -12.11 1.62 1.30
CA ASP A 225 -12.60 0.83 2.43
C ASP A 225 -12.26 -0.67 2.32
N GLU A 226 -11.81 -1.14 1.16
CA GLU A 226 -11.34 -2.52 0.99
C GLU A 226 -10.00 -2.71 1.70
N VAL A 227 -10.00 -3.53 2.76
CA VAL A 227 -8.81 -3.75 3.60
C VAL A 227 -8.14 -5.10 3.36
N PHE A 228 -6.83 -5.17 3.59
CA PHE A 228 -6.01 -6.36 3.57
C PHE A 228 -5.48 -6.68 4.98
N HIS A 229 -5.84 -7.84 5.53
CA HIS A 229 -5.35 -8.30 6.83
C HIS A 229 -3.95 -8.88 6.72
N ILE A 230 -2.96 -8.11 7.18
CA ILE A 230 -1.55 -8.29 6.85
C ILE A 230 -1.03 -9.65 7.31
N HIS A 231 -1.08 -9.90 8.62
CA HIS A 231 -0.38 -11.03 9.24
C HIS A 231 -0.96 -12.37 8.82
N LYS A 232 -2.29 -12.46 8.68
CA LYS A 232 -2.96 -13.69 8.27
C LYS A 232 -2.58 -14.07 6.84
N ALA A 233 -2.69 -13.13 5.90
CA ALA A 233 -2.34 -13.37 4.51
C ALA A 233 -0.83 -13.66 4.35
N ALA A 234 0.04 -12.94 5.05
CA ALA A 234 1.48 -13.20 5.03
C ALA A 234 1.81 -14.60 5.58
N GLU A 235 1.23 -15.00 6.73
CA GLU A 235 1.43 -16.32 7.31
C GLU A 235 0.99 -17.45 6.34
N ASP A 236 -0.17 -17.30 5.70
CA ASP A 236 -0.70 -18.27 4.73
C ASP A 236 0.18 -18.40 3.48
N LEU A 237 0.89 -17.33 3.09
CA LEU A 237 1.88 -17.40 2.02
C LEU A 237 3.14 -18.13 2.48
N PHE A 238 3.74 -17.69 3.59
CA PHE A 238 5.05 -18.18 4.03
C PHE A 238 5.05 -19.61 4.57
N VAL A 239 3.91 -20.11 5.10
CA VAL A 239 3.79 -21.52 5.52
C VAL A 239 3.97 -22.50 4.35
N ASN A 240 3.68 -22.06 3.13
CA ASN A 240 3.79 -22.86 1.92
C ASN A 240 5.18 -22.77 1.25
N ILE A 241 6.13 -22.03 1.84
CA ILE A 241 7.47 -21.80 1.27
C ILE A 241 8.54 -22.38 2.18
N ARG A 242 9.31 -23.34 1.65
CA ARG A 242 10.44 -23.94 2.40
C ARG A 242 11.50 -22.88 2.70
N GLY A 243 12.06 -22.92 3.91
CA GLY A 243 13.11 -22.00 4.36
C GLY A 243 12.59 -20.73 5.06
N TYR A 244 11.27 -20.55 5.19
CA TYR A 244 10.66 -19.35 5.79
C TYR A 244 10.04 -19.57 7.18
N ASN A 245 10.27 -20.73 7.81
CA ASN A 245 9.72 -21.04 9.14
C ASN A 245 10.07 -19.98 10.21
N LYS A 246 11.26 -19.37 10.13
CA LYS A 246 11.65 -18.27 11.03
C LYS A 246 10.77 -17.03 10.81
N ARG A 247 10.41 -16.72 9.56
CA ARG A 247 9.56 -15.57 9.20
C ARG A 247 8.12 -15.74 9.68
N ILE A 248 7.62 -16.97 9.75
CA ILE A 248 6.32 -17.26 10.37
C ILE A 248 6.31 -16.82 11.83
N ASN A 249 7.38 -17.09 12.58
CA ASN A 249 7.49 -16.65 13.97
C ASN A 249 7.57 -15.11 14.07
N ASP A 250 8.35 -14.46 13.18
CA ASP A 250 8.41 -12.98 13.13
C ASP A 250 7.03 -12.37 12.86
N ILE A 251 6.25 -12.93 11.93
CA ILE A 251 4.89 -12.46 11.61
C ILE A 251 3.98 -12.56 12.83
N ARG A 252 4.02 -13.68 13.56
CA ARG A 252 3.19 -13.90 14.75
C ARG A 252 3.57 -12.95 15.89
N GLU A 253 4.86 -12.75 16.14
CA GLU A 253 5.36 -11.78 17.11
C GLU A 253 4.88 -10.35 16.75
N CYS A 254 5.03 -9.95 15.48
CA CYS A 254 4.61 -8.62 15.03
C CYS A 254 3.09 -8.45 15.09
N LYS A 255 2.31 -9.51 14.83
CA LYS A 255 0.86 -9.51 14.97
C LYS A 255 0.43 -9.23 16.40
N GLU A 256 1.04 -9.91 17.37
CA GLU A 256 0.75 -9.70 18.78
C GLU A 256 1.11 -8.27 19.23
N ALA A 257 2.26 -7.76 18.78
CA ALA A 257 2.68 -6.39 19.05
C ALA A 257 1.72 -5.35 18.44
N ALA A 258 1.30 -5.51 17.19
CA ALA A 258 0.35 -4.61 16.53
C ALA A 258 -1.00 -4.59 17.27
N ILE A 259 -1.54 -5.77 17.60
CA ILE A 259 -2.82 -5.91 18.31
C ILE A 259 -2.76 -5.38 19.76
N SER A 260 -1.58 -5.34 20.37
CA SER A 260 -1.43 -4.92 21.77
C SER A 260 -1.03 -3.46 21.93
N HIS A 261 -0.25 -2.90 21.00
CA HIS A 261 0.39 -1.60 21.18
C HIS A 261 0.04 -0.57 20.10
N ALA A 262 -0.23 -0.96 18.85
CA ALA A 262 -0.43 0.01 17.77
C ALA A 262 -1.60 0.97 18.05
N GLY A 263 -2.74 0.44 18.53
CA GLY A 263 -3.90 1.26 18.89
C GLY A 263 -3.60 2.35 19.91
N ALA A 264 -2.80 2.05 20.93
CA ALA A 264 -2.38 3.03 21.94
C ALA A 264 -1.39 4.04 21.35
N THR A 265 -0.40 3.60 20.57
CA THR A 265 0.57 4.47 19.90
C THR A 265 -0.12 5.50 19.02
N HIS A 266 -1.04 5.07 18.15
CA HIS A 266 -1.78 5.97 17.26
C HIS A 266 -2.74 6.89 18.04
N ARG A 267 -3.35 6.43 19.14
CA ARG A 267 -4.14 7.29 20.03
C ARG A 267 -3.30 8.44 20.58
N GLU A 268 -2.09 8.17 21.06
CA GLU A 268 -1.20 9.22 21.59
C GLU A 268 -0.68 10.16 20.49
N ARG A 269 -0.44 9.66 19.27
CA ARG A 269 -0.10 10.50 18.10
C ARG A 269 -1.20 11.50 17.79
N ARG A 270 -2.46 11.06 17.78
CA ARG A 270 -3.61 11.96 17.55
C ARG A 270 -3.76 13.02 18.64
N LYS A 271 -3.55 12.66 19.91
CA LYS A 271 -3.51 13.65 21.02
C LYS A 271 -2.42 14.70 20.82
N PHE A 272 -1.21 14.27 20.46
CA PHE A 272 -0.11 15.19 20.17
C PHE A 272 -0.45 16.13 19.00
N LEU A 273 -0.93 15.57 17.89
CA LEU A 273 -1.24 16.32 16.67
C LEU A 273 -2.34 17.35 16.90
N ARG A 274 -3.37 17.06 17.72
CA ARG A 274 -4.41 18.07 18.06
C ARG A 274 -3.80 19.33 18.68
N SER A 275 -2.85 19.17 19.61
CA SER A 275 -2.16 20.30 20.23
C SER A 275 -1.22 21.00 19.24
N ALA A 276 -0.40 20.24 18.52
CA ALA A 276 0.58 20.78 17.57
C ALA A 276 -0.09 21.55 16.43
N LEU A 277 -1.16 20.99 15.82
CA LEU A 277 -1.88 21.65 14.74
C LEU A 277 -2.64 22.89 15.22
N LYS A 278 -3.18 22.88 16.45
CA LYS A 278 -3.84 24.06 17.04
C LYS A 278 -2.84 25.20 17.24
N GLU A 279 -1.67 24.92 17.81
CA GLU A 279 -0.59 25.90 17.97
C GLU A 279 -0.16 26.43 16.59
N LEU A 280 0.17 25.54 15.67
CA LEU A 280 0.65 25.88 14.33
C LEU A 280 -0.36 26.77 13.58
N ALA A 281 -1.64 26.38 13.54
CA ALA A 281 -2.67 27.15 12.85
C ALA A 281 -2.90 28.53 13.49
N THR A 282 -2.82 28.63 14.82
CA THR A 282 -3.01 29.90 15.55
C THR A 282 -1.84 30.86 15.30
N VAL A 283 -0.60 30.35 15.32
CA VAL A 283 0.58 31.18 15.05
C VAL A 283 0.60 31.66 13.60
N LEU A 284 0.25 30.78 12.66
CA LEU A 284 0.20 31.13 11.24
C LEU A 284 -0.94 32.10 10.90
N SER A 285 -2.07 32.06 11.62
CA SER A 285 -3.15 33.03 11.42
C SER A 285 -2.84 34.40 11.99
N ASP A 286 -2.10 34.47 13.11
CA ASP A 286 -1.59 35.72 13.67
C ASP A 286 -0.48 36.34 12.80
N GLN A 287 0.40 35.49 12.25
CA GLN A 287 1.51 35.90 11.38
C GLN A 287 1.49 35.17 10.03
N PRO A 288 0.59 35.54 9.09
CA PRO A 288 0.46 34.85 7.79
C PRO A 288 1.74 34.85 6.95
N GLY A 289 2.62 35.84 7.14
CA GLY A 289 3.92 35.91 6.45
C GLY A 289 4.83 34.70 6.73
N LEU A 290 4.62 33.97 7.83
CA LEU A 290 5.37 32.75 8.14
C LEU A 290 5.05 31.59 7.21
N LEU A 291 3.93 31.64 6.46
CA LEU A 291 3.62 30.64 5.45
C LEU A 291 4.70 30.52 4.38
N GLY A 292 5.49 31.59 4.13
CA GLY A 292 6.67 31.53 3.29
C GLY A 292 7.75 30.59 3.86
N PRO A 293 8.44 30.99 4.94
CA PRO A 293 9.55 30.19 5.50
C PRO A 293 9.10 28.87 6.14
N LYS A 294 7.82 28.71 6.53
CA LYS A 294 7.31 27.52 7.26
C LYS A 294 6.32 26.69 6.46
N ALA A 295 6.25 26.87 5.14
CA ALA A 295 5.39 26.07 4.25
C ALA A 295 5.53 24.55 4.50
N LEU A 296 6.77 24.09 4.69
CA LEU A 296 7.06 22.67 4.96
C LEU A 296 6.30 22.13 6.17
N PHE A 297 6.26 22.87 7.28
CA PHE A 297 5.57 22.43 8.50
C PHE A 297 4.07 22.29 8.29
N VAL A 298 3.47 23.13 7.43
CA VAL A 298 2.05 23.02 7.08
C VAL A 298 1.77 21.68 6.39
N PHE A 299 2.56 21.33 5.36
CA PHE A 299 2.37 20.08 4.63
C PHE A 299 2.70 18.84 5.47
N MET A 300 3.73 18.91 6.32
CA MET A 300 4.04 17.86 7.29
C MET A 300 2.85 17.63 8.25
N ALA A 301 2.33 18.71 8.85
CA ALA A 301 1.22 18.65 9.80
C ALA A 301 -0.05 18.04 9.16
N LEU A 302 -0.39 18.48 7.94
CA LEU A 302 -1.53 17.93 7.19
C LEU A 302 -1.33 16.45 6.86
N SER A 303 -0.15 16.06 6.41
CA SER A 303 0.17 14.68 6.08
C SER A 303 0.05 13.77 7.31
N PHE A 304 0.64 14.16 8.44
CA PHE A 304 0.65 13.34 9.65
C PHE A 304 -0.76 13.19 10.23
N ALA A 305 -1.54 14.27 10.27
CA ALA A 305 -2.93 14.22 10.73
C ALA A 305 -3.79 13.35 9.80
N ARG A 306 -3.65 13.50 8.48
CA ARG A 306 -4.38 12.68 7.50
C ARG A 306 -4.06 11.20 7.70
N ASP A 307 -2.79 10.84 7.82
CA ASP A 307 -2.34 9.46 8.00
C ASP A 307 -2.95 8.83 9.26
N GLU A 308 -2.97 9.55 10.39
CA GLU A 308 -3.59 9.07 11.63
C GLU A 308 -5.12 8.92 11.54
N ILE A 309 -5.79 9.76 10.75
CA ILE A 309 -7.24 9.67 10.53
C ILE A 309 -7.58 8.42 9.70
N ILE A 310 -6.91 8.21 8.56
CA ILE A 310 -7.17 7.05 7.70
C ILE A 310 -6.76 5.73 8.37
N TRP A 311 -5.72 5.77 9.21
CA TRP A 311 -5.32 4.63 10.04
C TRP A 311 -6.42 4.27 11.02
N LEU A 312 -6.95 5.25 11.75
CA LEU A 312 -8.02 5.02 12.71
C LEU A 312 -9.27 4.47 12.03
N LEU A 313 -9.67 5.07 10.90
CA LEU A 313 -10.91 4.71 10.19
C LEU A 313 -10.92 3.24 9.81
N ARG A 314 -9.87 2.75 9.13
CA ARG A 314 -9.81 1.34 8.73
C ARG A 314 -9.72 0.38 9.92
N HIS A 315 -9.05 0.76 11.00
CA HIS A 315 -8.90 -0.12 12.17
C HIS A 315 -10.16 -0.17 13.02
N ALA A 316 -10.88 0.95 13.15
CA ALA A 316 -12.15 1.01 13.88
C ALA A 316 -13.22 0.10 13.26
N ASP A 317 -13.26 0.01 11.93
CA ASP A 317 -14.27 -0.78 11.21
C ASP A 317 -13.91 -2.26 11.09
N ASN A 318 -12.62 -2.62 11.13
CA ASN A 318 -12.16 -3.96 10.78
C ASN A 318 -11.47 -4.74 11.91
N ILE A 319 -11.14 -4.10 13.04
CA ILE A 319 -10.45 -4.75 14.16
C ILE A 319 -11.37 -4.90 15.37
N PRO A 320 -11.49 -6.12 15.95
CA PRO A 320 -12.28 -6.33 17.16
C PRO A 320 -11.77 -5.47 18.33
N LYS A 321 -12.71 -4.83 19.02
CA LYS A 321 -12.42 -4.04 20.23
C LYS A 321 -12.13 -4.97 21.40
N LYS A 322 -11.03 -4.75 22.13
CA LYS A 322 -10.75 -5.45 23.40
C LYS A 322 -11.46 -4.75 24.57
N VAL A 323 -11.55 -3.43 24.50
CA VAL A 323 -12.26 -2.58 25.47
C VAL A 323 -13.19 -1.63 24.73
N ALA A 324 -14.28 -1.19 25.37
CA ALA A 324 -15.33 -0.38 24.72
C ALA A 324 -14.82 0.90 24.03
N ASP A 325 -13.76 1.50 24.57
CA ASP A 325 -13.13 2.73 24.06
C ASP A 325 -12.04 2.48 22.99
N ASP A 326 -11.78 1.23 22.62
CA ASP A 326 -10.82 0.92 21.56
C ASP A 326 -11.28 1.48 20.22
N PHE A 327 -10.32 2.08 19.50
CA PHE A 327 -10.52 2.74 18.21
C PHE A 327 -11.61 3.83 18.20
N MET A 328 -11.98 4.35 19.36
CA MET A 328 -12.77 5.57 19.50
C MET A 328 -11.83 6.74 19.84
N ASP A 329 -11.91 7.83 19.09
CA ASP A 329 -11.21 9.08 19.41
C ASP A 329 -12.20 10.05 20.04
N LYS A 330 -11.98 10.36 21.32
CA LYS A 330 -12.82 11.25 22.13
C LYS A 330 -12.15 12.60 22.33
#